data_AF-A0A1K0IE05-F1
#
_entry.id   AF-A0A1K0IE05-F1
#
_cell.length_a   1.000
_cell.length_b   1.000
_cell.length_c   1.000
_cell.angle_alpha   90.00
_cell.angle_beta   90.00
_cell.angle_gamma   90.00
#
_symmetry.space_group_name_H-M   'P 1'
#
loop_
_entity.id
_entity.type
_entity.pdbx_description
1 polymer ?
#
loop_
_entity_poly.entity_id
_entity_poly.type
_entity_poly.pdbx_seq_one_letter_code
_entity_poly.pdbx_strand_id
1 'polypeptide(L)'
;MKVFRDTDAVLRWAYAIAQQPICKVSDAQRAMAGASATNKSADGDLSIQDQHGQAAMIRGHVEALPELLSAYGWAAYSWEDSERKTGNHVLNTHLAAATGIMNGQMRFLLMRRTIEFGQVRCLSCERIAEKFGVHKRTIQRYEPKVKTAMQAVTAQFFEALDPYFQRSGLIR
;
A
#
# COMPACT_ATOMS: atom_id res chain seq x y z
N MET A 1 -10.74 -5.88 20.35
CA MET A 1 -9.76 -5.29 19.41
C MET A 1 -9.24 -6.38 18.51
N LYS A 2 -9.30 -6.22 17.18
CA LYS A 2 -8.79 -7.23 16.24
C LYS A 2 -7.26 -7.19 16.20
N VAL A 3 -6.63 -8.36 16.29
CA VAL A 3 -5.18 -8.54 16.24
C VAL A 3 -4.80 -9.19 14.92
N PHE A 4 -3.76 -8.68 14.28
CA PHE A 4 -3.30 -9.08 12.96
C PHE A 4 -1.92 -9.74 13.04
N ARG A 5 -1.55 -10.46 11.98
CA ARG A 5 -0.26 -11.14 11.89
C ARG A 5 0.90 -10.16 11.78
N ASP A 6 0.74 -9.13 10.97
CA ASP A 6 1.76 -8.16 10.61
C ASP A 6 1.11 -6.84 10.19
N THR A 7 1.94 -5.80 10.07
CA THR A 7 1.51 -4.46 9.70
C THR A 7 0.87 -4.41 8.30
N ASP A 8 1.35 -5.22 7.36
CA ASP A 8 0.76 -5.30 6.02
C ASP A 8 -0.70 -5.76 6.08
N ALA A 9 -1.00 -6.78 6.90
CA ALA A 9 -2.35 -7.26 7.12
C ALA A 9 -3.25 -6.23 7.82
N VAL A 10 -2.72 -5.48 8.80
CA VAL A 10 -3.44 -4.37 9.46
C VAL A 10 -3.85 -3.33 8.43
N LEU A 11 -2.91 -2.89 7.59
CA LEU A 11 -3.13 -1.81 6.62
C LEU A 11 -4.10 -2.21 5.53
N ARG A 12 -3.95 -3.42 4.95
CA ARG A 12 -4.92 -3.94 3.97
C ARG A 12 -6.34 -3.99 4.53
N TRP A 13 -6.49 -4.40 5.79
CA TRP A 13 -7.79 -4.42 6.45
C TRP A 13 -8.34 -3.01 6.69
N ALA A 14 -7.52 -2.11 7.25
CA ALA A 14 -7.95 -0.76 7.60
C ALA A 14 -8.40 0.05 6.38
N TYR A 15 -7.64 0.00 5.28
CA TYR A 15 -8.00 0.69 4.04
C TYR A 15 -9.22 0.05 3.35
N ALA A 16 -9.40 -1.26 3.44
CA ALA A 16 -10.58 -1.94 2.89
C ALA A 16 -11.87 -1.58 3.67
N ILE A 17 -11.81 -1.53 5.01
CA ILE A 17 -12.98 -1.23 5.85
C ILE A 17 -13.36 0.25 5.76
N ALA A 18 -12.40 1.17 5.83
CA ALA A 18 -12.68 2.60 5.82
C ALA A 18 -13.39 3.08 4.54
N GLN A 19 -13.30 2.33 3.45
CA GLN A 19 -13.89 2.66 2.16
C GLN A 19 -15.22 1.94 1.90
N GLN A 20 -15.67 1.07 2.82
CA GLN A 20 -16.99 0.45 2.76
C GLN A 20 -18.05 1.38 3.37
N PRO A 21 -19.20 1.58 2.71
CA PRO A 21 -20.34 2.21 3.37
C PRO A 21 -20.79 1.35 4.56
N ILE A 22 -21.21 1.97 5.66
CA ILE A 22 -21.65 1.32 6.92
C ILE A 22 -22.94 0.46 6.72
N CYS A 23 -23.40 0.26 5.49
CA CYS A 23 -24.67 -0.35 5.15
C CYS A 23 -24.52 -1.82 4.70
N LYS A 24 -25.08 -2.74 5.50
CA LYS A 24 -25.40 -4.17 5.22
C LYS A 24 -24.23 -5.07 4.76
N VAL A 25 -23.53 -5.59 5.78
CA VAL A 25 -22.29 -6.39 5.72
C VAL A 25 -22.52 -7.89 5.42
N SER A 26 -23.45 -8.29 4.53
CA SER A 26 -23.58 -9.72 4.18
C SER A 26 -22.57 -10.18 3.13
N ASP A 27 -22.21 -9.30 2.19
CA ASP A 27 -21.41 -9.70 1.02
C ASP A 27 -19.90 -9.43 1.23
N ALA A 28 -19.55 -8.43 2.04
CA ALA A 28 -18.17 -8.10 2.38
C ALA A 28 -17.49 -9.14 3.29
N GLN A 29 -18.24 -9.70 4.26
CA GLN A 29 -17.77 -10.82 5.09
C GLN A 29 -17.50 -12.07 4.23
N ARG A 30 -18.33 -12.31 3.20
CA ARG A 30 -18.17 -13.43 2.27
C ARG A 30 -16.95 -13.26 1.35
N ALA A 31 -16.59 -12.02 0.95
CA ALA A 31 -15.36 -11.74 0.21
C ALA A 31 -14.09 -11.84 1.07
N MET A 32 -14.18 -11.47 2.36
CA MET A 32 -13.07 -11.53 3.32
C MET A 32 -12.82 -12.94 3.90
N ALA A 33 -13.82 -13.82 3.87
CA ALA A 33 -13.68 -15.22 4.27
C ALA A 33 -12.68 -16.00 3.39
N GLY A 34 -12.47 -15.58 2.13
CA GLY A 34 -11.45 -16.16 1.25
C GLY A 34 -10.00 -15.81 1.63
N ALA A 35 -9.79 -14.73 2.39
CA ALA A 35 -8.48 -14.35 2.92
C ALA A 35 -8.28 -14.77 4.39
N SER A 36 -9.32 -15.27 5.06
CA SER A 36 -9.38 -15.46 6.52
C SER A 36 -9.77 -16.87 6.94
N ALA A 37 -9.35 -17.91 6.21
CA ALA A 37 -9.60 -19.31 6.60
C ALA A 37 -8.69 -19.83 7.73
N THR A 38 -7.74 -19.02 8.25
CA THR A 38 -6.78 -19.46 9.27
C THR A 38 -6.84 -18.72 10.61
N ASN A 39 -7.70 -17.71 10.78
CA ASN A 39 -7.84 -17.05 12.07
C ASN A 39 -9.17 -17.45 12.71
N LYS A 40 -9.12 -18.46 13.58
CA LYS A 40 -10.18 -18.77 14.55
C LYS A 40 -10.48 -17.49 15.33
N SER A 41 -11.60 -16.83 15.02
CA SER A 41 -12.19 -15.81 15.87
C SER A 41 -12.62 -16.49 17.17
N ALA A 42 -11.86 -16.25 18.24
CA ALA A 42 -12.34 -16.47 19.60
C ALA A 42 -13.29 -15.33 19.96
N ASP A 43 -14.39 -15.68 20.64
CA ASP A 43 -15.44 -14.84 21.24
C ASP A 43 -15.18 -13.32 21.31
N GLY A 44 -16.11 -12.53 20.73
CA GLY A 44 -16.16 -11.08 20.87
C GLY A 44 -15.87 -10.30 19.60
N ASP A 45 -16.57 -10.61 18.50
CA ASP A 45 -16.47 -9.83 17.25
C ASP A 45 -16.82 -8.36 17.52
N LEU A 46 -15.88 -7.46 17.18
CA LEU A 46 -16.08 -6.01 17.25
C LEU A 46 -17.34 -5.62 16.45
N SER A 47 -18.13 -4.69 16.99
CA SER A 47 -19.26 -4.14 16.24
C SER A 47 -18.77 -3.48 14.95
N ILE A 48 -19.64 -3.35 13.94
CA ILE A 48 -19.28 -2.69 12.67
C ILE A 48 -18.77 -1.27 12.94
N GLN A 49 -19.40 -0.55 13.86
CA GLN A 49 -18.97 0.79 14.26
C GLN A 49 -17.56 0.79 14.87
N ASP A 50 -17.25 -0.19 15.72
CA ASP A 50 -15.91 -0.31 16.32
C ASP A 50 -14.85 -0.70 15.28
N GLN A 51 -15.22 -1.51 14.28
CA GLN A 51 -14.32 -1.85 13.16
C GLN A 51 -13.99 -0.61 12.32
N HIS A 52 -14.99 0.20 11.98
CA HIS A 52 -14.79 1.47 11.28
C HIS A 52 -13.99 2.47 12.13
N GLY A 53 -14.25 2.54 13.44
CA GLY A 53 -13.49 3.38 14.36
C GLY A 53 -12.02 2.97 14.45
N GLN A 54 -11.75 1.67 14.58
CA GLN A 54 -10.38 1.13 14.59
C GLN A 54 -9.68 1.38 13.24
N ALA A 55 -10.36 1.18 12.11
CA ALA A 55 -9.82 1.47 10.78
C ALA A 55 -9.49 2.96 10.60
N ALA A 56 -10.38 3.86 11.05
CA ALA A 56 -10.16 5.30 11.01
C ALA A 56 -8.97 5.73 11.88
N MET A 57 -8.81 5.14 13.08
CA MET A 57 -7.64 5.39 13.93
C MET A 57 -6.33 4.97 13.24
N ILE A 58 -6.31 3.78 12.63
CA ILE A 58 -5.13 3.29 11.88
C ILE A 58 -4.81 4.24 10.71
N ARG A 59 -5.82 4.64 9.93
CA ARG A 59 -5.64 5.58 8.82
C ARG A 59 -5.15 6.94 9.29
N GLY A 60 -5.73 7.50 10.36
CA GLY A 60 -5.30 8.76 10.95
C GLY A 60 -3.83 8.72 11.40
N HIS A 61 -3.35 7.57 11.87
CA HIS A 61 -1.93 7.41 12.19
C HIS A 61 -1.03 7.43 10.94
N VAL A 62 -1.46 6.81 9.84
CA VAL A 62 -0.76 6.88 8.55
C VAL A 62 -0.75 8.29 7.97
N GLU A 63 -1.84 9.05 8.17
CA GLU A 63 -1.97 10.45 7.74
C GLU A 63 -1.07 11.40 8.57
N ALA A 64 -0.76 11.04 9.81
CA ALA A 64 0.16 11.79 10.67
C ALA A 64 1.65 11.54 10.38
N LEU A 65 1.98 10.56 9.54
CA LEU A 65 3.36 10.31 9.11
C LEU A 65 3.88 11.45 8.21
N PRO A 66 5.22 11.60 8.06
CA PRO A 66 5.80 12.47 7.05
C PRO A 66 5.18 12.24 5.67
N GLU A 67 5.02 13.32 4.89
CA GLU A 67 4.28 13.33 3.61
C GLU A 67 4.65 12.16 2.69
N LEU A 68 5.94 11.87 2.54
CA LEU A 68 6.42 10.78 1.70
C LEU A 68 5.92 9.39 2.15
N LEU A 69 5.90 9.15 3.46
CA LEU A 69 5.47 7.87 4.04
C LEU A 69 3.95 7.74 4.00
N SER A 70 3.23 8.83 4.27
CA SER A 70 1.76 8.87 4.11
C SER A 70 1.35 8.60 2.66
N ALA A 71 2.03 9.25 1.71
CA ALA A 71 1.85 9.03 0.27
C ALA A 71 2.11 7.58 -0.16
N TYR A 72 3.10 6.91 0.45
CA TYR A 72 3.31 5.48 0.24
C TYR A 72 2.10 4.66 0.70
N GLY A 73 1.57 4.95 1.89
CA GLY A 73 0.35 4.33 2.41
C GLY A 73 -0.82 4.44 1.44
N TRP A 74 -1.10 5.64 0.92
CA TRP A 74 -2.17 5.87 -0.06
C TRP A 74 -1.91 5.15 -1.39
N ALA A 75 -0.69 5.21 -1.91
CA ALA A 75 -0.36 4.61 -3.20
C ALA A 75 -0.45 3.08 -3.19
N ALA A 76 -0.15 2.46 -2.05
CA ALA A 76 -0.08 1.01 -1.87
C ALA A 76 -1.39 0.38 -1.38
N TYR A 77 -2.12 1.02 -0.47
CA TYR A 77 -3.25 0.42 0.22
C TYR A 77 -4.61 1.02 -0.13
N SER A 78 -4.67 2.27 -0.61
CA SER A 78 -5.96 2.91 -0.91
C SER A 78 -6.60 2.38 -2.20
N TRP A 79 -7.91 2.12 -2.13
CA TRP A 79 -8.72 1.81 -3.31
C TRP A 79 -9.33 3.08 -3.92
N GLU A 80 -9.30 4.20 -3.21
CA GLU A 80 -9.80 5.48 -3.71
C GLU A 80 -8.84 6.05 -4.76
N ASP A 81 -9.39 6.35 -5.94
CA ASP A 81 -8.63 6.84 -7.08
C ASP A 81 -7.92 8.17 -6.81
N SER A 82 -8.54 9.06 -6.04
CA SER A 82 -8.03 10.40 -5.69
C SER A 82 -6.79 10.29 -4.78
N GLU A 83 -6.89 9.53 -3.68
CA GLU A 83 -5.83 9.27 -2.72
C GLU A 83 -4.66 8.55 -3.40
N ARG A 84 -4.96 7.50 -4.17
CA ARG A 84 -3.94 6.73 -4.89
C ARG A 84 -3.20 7.59 -5.91
N LYS A 85 -3.89 8.46 -6.65
CA LYS A 85 -3.25 9.41 -7.60
C LYS A 85 -2.36 10.41 -6.86
N THR A 86 -2.80 10.91 -5.72
CA THR A 86 -2.03 11.85 -4.88
C THR A 86 -0.76 11.19 -4.35
N GLY A 87 -0.87 10.02 -3.73
CA GLY A 87 0.28 9.27 -3.24
C GLY A 87 1.27 8.91 -4.35
N ASN A 88 0.75 8.45 -5.50
CA ASN A 88 1.56 8.17 -6.67
C ASN A 88 2.33 9.41 -7.18
N HIS A 89 1.73 10.60 -7.12
CA HIS A 89 2.36 11.84 -7.55
C HIS A 89 3.56 12.19 -6.66
N VAL A 90 3.37 12.19 -5.34
CA VAL A 90 4.42 12.49 -4.36
C VAL A 90 5.58 11.50 -4.49
N LEU A 91 5.31 10.20 -4.54
CA LEU A 91 6.33 9.17 -4.74
C LEU A 91 7.09 9.36 -6.06
N ASN A 92 6.38 9.67 -7.14
CA ASN A 92 7.01 9.88 -8.44
C ASN A 92 7.90 11.13 -8.46
N THR A 93 7.56 12.18 -7.70
CA THR A 93 8.39 13.38 -7.53
C THR A 93 9.63 13.06 -6.70
N HIS A 94 9.48 12.36 -5.58
CA HIS A 94 10.60 11.88 -4.76
C HIS A 94 11.59 11.03 -5.58
N LEU A 95 11.07 10.07 -6.36
CA LEU A 95 11.89 9.22 -7.21
C LEU A 95 12.64 10.00 -8.30
N ALA A 96 12.12 11.13 -8.76
CA ALA A 96 12.82 11.97 -9.74
C ALA A 96 14.16 12.46 -9.17
N ALA A 97 14.13 12.95 -7.91
CA ALA A 97 15.31 13.39 -7.19
C ALA A 97 16.24 12.21 -6.83
N ALA A 98 15.69 11.09 -6.36
CA ALA A 98 16.48 9.96 -5.89
C ALA A 98 17.17 9.16 -7.02
N THR A 99 16.56 9.08 -8.20
CA THR A 99 17.03 8.17 -9.27
C THR A 99 17.65 8.90 -10.46
N GLY A 100 17.40 10.21 -10.61
CA GLY A 100 17.82 11.00 -11.77
C GLY A 100 17.09 10.65 -13.08
N ILE A 101 16.04 9.82 -13.03
CA ILE A 101 15.26 9.44 -14.21
C ILE A 101 14.35 10.62 -14.58
N MET A 102 14.63 11.30 -15.69
CA MET A 102 13.85 12.47 -16.13
C MET A 102 12.49 12.10 -16.74
N ASN A 103 12.38 10.95 -17.42
CA ASN A 103 11.11 10.51 -17.99
C ASN A 103 10.12 10.10 -16.88
N GLY A 104 9.17 10.98 -16.59
CA GLY A 104 8.20 10.82 -15.51
C GLY A 104 7.23 9.65 -15.69
N GLN A 105 6.84 9.33 -16.92
CA GLN A 105 5.94 8.20 -17.18
C GLN A 105 6.64 6.85 -17.01
N MET A 106 7.89 6.74 -17.49
CA MET A 106 8.70 5.53 -17.31
C MET A 106 8.99 5.29 -15.83
N ARG A 107 9.37 6.34 -15.10
CA ARG A 107 9.60 6.29 -13.65
C ARG A 107 8.34 5.88 -12.90
N PHE A 108 7.20 6.46 -13.23
CA PHE A 108 5.90 6.09 -12.67
C PHE A 108 5.56 4.61 -12.89
N LEU A 109 5.79 4.07 -14.10
CA LEU A 109 5.51 2.65 -14.39
C LEU A 109 6.44 1.72 -13.61
N LEU A 110 7.73 2.08 -13.48
CA LEU A 110 8.68 1.33 -12.65
C LEU A 110 8.31 1.38 -11.16
N MET A 111 7.84 2.52 -10.67
CA MET A 111 7.35 2.69 -9.31
C MET A 111 6.10 1.82 -9.07
N ARG A 112 5.08 1.89 -9.94
CA ARG A 112 3.86 1.07 -9.79
C ARG A 112 4.19 -0.42 -9.75
N ARG A 113 5.16 -0.87 -10.55
CA ARG A 113 5.65 -2.25 -10.52
C ARG A 113 6.19 -2.68 -9.15
N THR A 114 6.77 -1.78 -8.38
CA THR A 114 7.25 -2.08 -7.01
C THR A 114 6.14 -2.07 -5.96
N ILE A 115 5.01 -1.42 -6.24
CA ILE A 115 3.86 -1.39 -5.32
C ILE A 115 2.95 -2.60 -5.59
N GLU A 116 2.72 -2.92 -6.86
CA GLU A 116 1.77 -3.96 -7.31
C GLU A 116 2.39 -5.37 -7.33
N PHE A 117 3.45 -5.65 -6.56
CA PHE A 117 4.23 -6.91 -6.64
C PHE A 117 3.31 -8.15 -6.74
N GLY A 118 3.33 -8.81 -7.90
CA GLY A 118 2.59 -10.07 -8.15
C GLY A 118 1.20 -9.90 -8.75
N GLN A 119 0.72 -8.68 -9.03
CA GLN A 119 -0.55 -8.49 -9.74
C GLN A 119 -0.38 -8.64 -11.26
N VAL A 120 -1.30 -9.39 -11.89
CA VAL A 120 -1.32 -9.69 -13.33
C VAL A 120 -1.31 -8.42 -14.22
N ARG A 121 -1.69 -7.26 -13.67
CA ARG A 121 -1.81 -6.00 -14.40
C ARG A 121 -0.51 -5.20 -14.53
N CYS A 122 0.56 -5.58 -13.83
CA CYS A 122 1.82 -4.86 -13.90
C CYS A 122 2.53 -5.10 -15.25
N LEU A 123 2.97 -4.03 -15.93
CA LEU A 123 3.75 -4.14 -17.16
C LEU A 123 5.14 -4.75 -16.87
N SER A 124 5.60 -5.65 -17.76
CA SER A 124 6.97 -6.15 -17.72
C SER A 124 7.97 -5.08 -18.18
N CYS A 125 9.24 -5.22 -17.81
CA CYS A 125 10.30 -4.32 -18.27
C CYS A 125 10.41 -4.26 -19.81
N GLU A 126 10.06 -5.36 -20.50
CA GLU A 126 10.00 -5.42 -21.95
C GLU A 126 8.86 -4.56 -22.51
N ARG A 127 7.65 -4.69 -21.97
CA ARG A 127 6.50 -3.88 -22.40
C ARG A 127 6.69 -2.40 -22.09
N ILE A 128 7.37 -2.07 -20.99
CA ILE A 128 7.77 -0.69 -20.68
C ILE A 128 8.76 -0.20 -21.74
N ALA A 129 9.78 -0.99 -22.09
CA ALA A 129 10.77 -0.63 -23.11
C ALA A 129 10.13 -0.36 -24.47
N GLU A 130 9.24 -1.27 -24.92
CA GLU A 130 8.46 -1.13 -26.15
C GLU A 130 7.62 0.14 -26.15
N LYS A 131 6.90 0.41 -25.05
CA LYS A 131 6.03 1.59 -24.94
C LYS A 131 6.78 2.91 -25.09
N PHE A 132 8.05 2.97 -24.71
CA PHE A 132 8.87 4.18 -24.83
C PHE A 132 9.86 4.14 -26.01
N GLY A 133 9.83 3.09 -26.84
CA GLY A 133 10.77 2.95 -27.96
C GLY A 133 12.24 2.91 -27.51
N VAL A 134 12.50 2.40 -26.30
CA VAL A 134 13.87 2.30 -25.75
C VAL A 134 14.33 0.86 -25.73
N HIS A 135 15.65 0.65 -25.74
CA HIS A 135 16.20 -0.68 -25.56
C HIS A 135 15.89 -1.21 -24.14
N LYS A 136 15.56 -2.50 -24.03
CA LYS A 136 15.38 -3.22 -22.75
C LYS A 136 16.48 -2.94 -21.70
N ARG A 137 17.75 -2.82 -22.12
CA ARG A 137 18.90 -2.51 -21.25
C ARG A 137 18.73 -1.17 -20.52
N THR A 138 18.08 -0.19 -21.14
CA THR A 138 17.75 1.10 -20.52
C THR A 138 16.82 0.91 -19.34
N ILE A 139 15.76 0.10 -19.48
CA ILE A 139 14.83 -0.22 -18.39
C ILE A 139 15.54 -1.02 -17.29
N GLN A 140 16.35 -2.02 -17.66
CA GLN A 140 17.14 -2.82 -16.71
C GLN A 140 18.18 -2.01 -15.94
N ARG A 141 18.66 -0.88 -16.47
CA ARG A 141 19.55 0.05 -15.75
C ARG A 141 18.79 0.88 -14.72
N TYR A 142 17.54 1.24 -14.99
CA TYR A 142 16.73 2.11 -14.15
C TYR A 142 15.91 1.36 -13.09
N GLU A 143 15.43 0.17 -13.42
CA GLU A 143 14.62 -0.64 -12.52
C GLU A 143 15.30 -0.87 -11.15
N PRO A 144 16.58 -1.26 -11.05
CA PRO A 144 17.22 -1.46 -9.75
C PRO A 144 17.26 -0.18 -8.92
N LYS A 145 17.49 0.98 -9.55
CA LYS A 145 17.51 2.27 -8.85
C LYS A 145 16.15 2.61 -8.26
N VAL A 146 15.08 2.44 -9.03
CA VAL A 146 13.70 2.67 -8.56
C VAL A 146 13.35 1.67 -7.47
N LYS A 147 13.71 0.39 -7.66
CA LYS A 147 13.49 -0.66 -6.67
C LYS A 147 14.17 -0.34 -5.34
N THR A 148 15.44 0.02 -5.35
CA THR A 148 16.19 0.38 -4.13
C THR A 148 15.58 1.60 -3.44
N ALA A 149 15.25 2.66 -4.19
CA ALA A 149 14.62 3.85 -3.61
C ALA A 149 13.25 3.53 -2.99
N MET A 150 12.42 2.75 -3.67
CA MET A 150 11.12 2.32 -3.15
C MET A 150 11.26 1.40 -1.94
N GLN A 151 12.21 0.45 -1.96
CA GLN A 151 12.49 -0.40 -0.80
C GLN A 151 12.92 0.41 0.43
N ALA A 152 13.68 1.50 0.24
CA ALA A 152 14.03 2.40 1.34
C ALA A 152 12.80 3.11 1.92
N VAL A 153 11.89 3.62 1.07
CA VAL A 153 10.62 4.22 1.51
C VAL A 153 9.75 3.19 2.24
N THR A 154 9.62 1.99 1.68
CA THR A 154 8.86 0.89 2.30
C THR A 154 9.43 0.53 3.67
N ALA A 155 10.76 0.41 3.80
CA ALA A 155 11.39 0.10 5.08
C ALA A 155 11.11 1.17 6.13
N GLN A 156 11.30 2.45 5.78
CA GLN A 156 11.01 3.58 6.68
C GLN A 156 9.54 3.64 7.09
N PHE A 157 8.63 3.32 6.16
CA PHE A 157 7.20 3.29 6.42
C PHE A 157 6.83 2.23 7.47
N PHE A 158 7.34 1.00 7.33
CA PHE A 158 7.09 -0.06 8.32
C PHE A 158 7.83 0.20 9.63
N GLU A 159 9.06 0.72 9.60
CA GLU A 159 9.80 1.12 10.81
C GLU A 159 9.06 2.17 11.64
N ALA A 160 8.33 3.08 10.98
CA ALA A 160 7.50 4.08 11.66
C ALA A 160 6.21 3.49 12.26
N LEU A 161 5.61 2.48 11.62
CA LEU A 161 4.30 1.95 12.00
C LEU A 161 4.35 0.74 12.93
N ASP A 162 5.32 -0.15 12.76
CA ASP A 162 5.45 -1.39 13.52
C ASP A 162 5.48 -1.13 15.03
N PRO A 163 6.27 -0.18 15.57
CA PRO A 163 6.30 0.09 17.01
C PRO A 163 4.96 0.62 17.55
N TYR A 164 4.22 1.37 16.74
CA TYR A 164 2.90 1.86 17.13
C TYR A 164 1.88 0.72 17.16
N PHE A 165 1.85 -0.13 16.13
CA PHE A 165 0.92 -1.24 16.06
C PHE A 165 1.21 -2.34 17.09
N GLN A 166 2.49 -2.60 17.40
CA GLN A 166 2.88 -3.50 18.50
C GLN A 166 2.41 -2.96 19.86
N ARG A 167 2.73 -1.69 20.17
CA ARG A 167 2.31 -1.07 21.45
C ARG A 167 0.80 -0.98 21.61
N SER A 168 0.09 -0.80 20.49
CA SER A 168 -1.38 -0.76 20.47
C SER A 168 -2.01 -2.15 20.50
N GLY A 169 -1.22 -3.23 20.52
CA GLY A 169 -1.70 -4.62 20.49
C GLY A 169 -2.39 -5.03 19.18
N LEU A 170 -2.17 -4.28 18.10
CA LEU A 170 -2.74 -4.55 16.77
C LEU A 170 -2.00 -5.66 16.04
N ILE A 171 -0.72 -5.87 16.35
CA ILE A 171 0.11 -6.96 15.83
C ILE A 171 0.83 -7.67 16.98
N ARG A 172 1.13 -8.95 16.80
CA ARG A 172 1.86 -9.78 17.76
C ARG A 172 3.34 -9.86 17.44
#